data_AF-A0AAV5SI66-F1
#
_entry.id   AF-A0AAV5SI66-F1
#
_cell.length_a   1.000
_cell.length_b   1.000
_cell.length_c   1.000
_cell.angle_alpha   90.00
_cell.angle_beta   90.00
_cell.angle_gamma   90.00
#
_symmetry.space_group_name_H-M   'P 1'
#
loop_
_entity.id
_entity.type
_entity.pdbx_description
1 polymer ?
#
loop_
_entity_poly.entity_id
_entity_poly.type
_entity_poly.pdbx_seq_one_letter_code
_entity_poly.pdbx_strand_id
1 'polypeptide(L)'
;GIAACLNILMIVSKRTADKFMPNIEIKDITYNFILFGSHCFSLSHTTGKVVLIVASRFTSICFPLTFWTQSNRMTVSAFLMFAIPVLLCNNQDLSGASLHSDFAKMYPNAHHRSFIIELTKVISSLGYALFLVITTPMCAASVYSLHRAQCFNQKQLAKQERNLLIHTVITTTAHMIKSAQQIFWFVTMITNDAPLFDLATKMYNLPNTLTTFVPPLLLIATSTPVRRE
;
A
#
# COMPACT_ATOMS: atom_id res chain seq x y z
N GLY A 1 1.07 -1.54 9.20
CA GLY A 1 1.75 -1.07 10.42
C GLY A 1 2.82 -0.05 10.08
N ILE A 2 4.04 -0.50 9.79
CA ILE A 2 5.24 0.35 9.64
C ILE A 2 5.03 1.56 8.74
N ALA A 3 4.51 1.39 7.52
CA ALA A 3 4.24 2.50 6.59
C ALA A 3 3.28 3.55 7.17
N ALA A 4 2.25 3.15 7.93
CA ALA A 4 1.32 4.08 8.55
C ALA A 4 2.00 4.85 9.70
N CYS A 5 2.78 4.16 10.54
CA CYS A 5 3.56 4.79 11.60
C CYS A 5 4.58 5.79 11.04
N LEU A 6 5.32 5.42 9.99
CA LEU A 6 6.27 6.31 9.31
C LEU A 6 5.58 7.53 8.71
N ASN A 7 4.39 7.37 8.11
CA ASN A 7 3.62 8.51 7.61
C ASN A 7 3.19 9.47 8.72
N ILE A 8 2.70 8.95 9.85
CA ILE A 8 2.32 9.79 11.00
C ILE A 8 3.55 10.48 11.57
N LEU A 9 4.64 9.74 11.77
CA LEU A 9 5.90 10.26 12.28
C LEU A 9 6.44 11.36 11.36
N MET A 10 6.40 11.17 10.04
CA MET A 10 6.76 12.18 9.05
C MET A 10 5.94 13.46 9.22
N ILE A 11 4.60 13.34 9.31
CA ILE A 11 3.69 14.48 9.42
C ILE A 11 3.93 15.24 10.73
N VAL A 12 4.07 14.53 11.84
CA VAL A 12 4.27 15.12 13.18
C VAL A 12 5.67 15.73 13.29
N SER A 13 6.71 14.98 12.93
CA SER A 13 8.10 15.45 13.00
C SER A 13 8.33 16.67 12.11
N LYS A 14 7.75 16.71 10.90
CA LYS A 14 7.85 17.89 10.03
C LYS A 14 7.21 19.12 10.66
N ARG A 15 5.97 19.01 11.14
CA ARG A 15 5.27 20.15 11.80
C ARG A 15 6.03 20.67 13.01
N THR A 16 6.58 19.76 13.82
CA THR A 16 7.38 20.13 14.99
C THR A 16 8.70 20.78 14.56
N ALA A 17 9.42 20.20 13.60
CA ALA A 17 10.71 20.72 13.16
C ALA A 17 10.59 22.07 12.45
N ASP A 18 9.55 22.30 11.65
CA ASP A 18 9.31 23.61 11.02
C ASP A 18 8.98 24.71 12.05
N LYS A 19 8.38 24.33 13.19
CA LYS A 19 8.06 25.27 14.28
C LYS A 19 9.27 25.59 15.17
N PHE A 20 10.10 24.60 15.47
CA PHE A 20 11.14 24.73 16.51
C PHE A 20 12.58 24.75 15.97
N MET A 21 12.81 24.25 14.75
CA MET A 21 14.16 24.03 14.20
C MET A 21 14.21 24.35 12.68
N PRO A 22 13.95 25.61 12.27
CA PRO A 22 13.86 25.95 10.85
C PRO A 22 15.19 25.81 10.08
N ASN A 23 16.34 25.97 10.75
CA ASN A 23 17.65 26.13 10.10
C ASN A 23 18.59 24.91 10.21
N ILE A 24 18.09 23.73 10.59
CA ILE A 24 18.94 22.54 10.78
C ILE A 24 18.94 21.68 9.51
N GLU A 25 20.08 21.56 8.83
CA GLU A 25 20.23 20.76 7.60
C GLU A 25 19.99 19.25 7.81
N ILE A 26 20.33 18.71 8.99
CA ILE A 26 20.09 17.29 9.36
C ILE A 26 18.59 16.94 9.26
N LYS A 27 17.69 17.93 9.40
CA LYS A 27 16.24 17.75 9.26
C LYS A 27 15.89 17.19 7.88
N ASP A 28 16.52 17.69 6.83
CA ASP A 28 16.15 17.35 5.45
C ASP A 28 16.60 15.94 5.09
N ILE A 29 17.81 15.54 5.53
CA ILE A 29 18.29 14.16 5.38
C ILE A 29 17.36 13.19 6.11
N THR A 30 17.00 13.51 7.35
CA THR A 30 16.11 12.66 8.16
C THR A 30 14.72 12.58 7.54
N TYR A 31 14.17 13.70 7.04
CA TYR A 31 12.88 13.74 6.37
C TYR A 31 12.89 12.93 5.07
N ASN A 32 13.93 13.06 4.26
CA ASN A 32 14.09 12.29 3.02
C ASN A 32 14.18 10.79 3.31
N PHE A 33 14.90 10.39 4.36
CA PHE A 33 14.96 8.99 4.78
C PHE A 33 13.61 8.45 5.24
N ILE A 34 12.86 9.21 6.06
CA ILE A 34 11.52 8.82 6.52
C ILE A 34 10.55 8.74 5.33
N LEU A 35 10.62 9.71 4.41
CA LEU A 35 9.78 9.76 3.21
C LEU A 35 10.07 8.57 2.30
N PHE A 36 11.34 8.28 2.04
CA PHE A 36 11.78 7.09 1.30
C PHE A 36 11.27 5.81 1.96
N GLY A 37 11.49 5.65 3.26
CA GLY A 37 11.02 4.50 4.02
C GLY A 37 9.51 4.34 3.93
N SER A 38 8.76 5.43 4.09
CA SER A 38 7.29 5.42 3.96
C SER A 38 6.83 4.95 2.58
N HIS A 39 7.43 5.47 1.51
CA HIS A 39 7.10 5.06 0.14
C HIS A 39 7.48 3.61 -0.14
N CYS A 40 8.69 3.19 0.22
CA CYS A 40 9.16 1.82 0.09
C CYS A 40 8.25 0.84 0.81
N PHE A 41 7.94 1.08 2.10
CA PHE A 41 7.04 0.20 2.85
C PHE A 41 5.60 0.24 2.36
N SER A 42 5.12 1.37 1.84
CA SER A 42 3.76 1.45 1.26
C SER A 42 3.65 0.68 -0.05
N LEU A 43 4.67 0.76 -0.91
CA LEU A 43 4.77 -0.05 -2.12
C LEU A 43 4.95 -1.52 -1.78
N SER A 44 5.81 -1.88 -0.81
CA SER A 44 5.94 -3.25 -0.32
C SER A 44 4.62 -3.80 0.17
N HIS A 45 3.85 -3.02 0.91
CA HIS A 45 2.53 -3.44 1.36
C HIS A 45 1.57 -3.71 0.18
N THR A 46 1.57 -2.87 -0.85
CA THR A 46 0.76 -3.07 -2.06
C THR A 46 1.22 -4.31 -2.84
N THR A 47 2.52 -4.43 -3.14
CA THR A 47 3.11 -5.57 -3.84
C THR A 47 2.85 -6.87 -3.07
N GLY A 48 2.99 -6.85 -1.74
CA GLY A 48 2.70 -7.97 -0.87
C GLY A 48 1.25 -8.42 -1.00
N LYS A 49 0.27 -7.50 -0.98
CA LYS A 49 -1.14 -7.88 -1.17
C LYS A 49 -1.39 -8.52 -2.54
N VAL A 50 -0.83 -7.97 -3.62
CA VAL A 50 -1.00 -8.53 -4.97
C VAL A 50 -0.38 -9.92 -5.06
N VAL A 51 0.90 -10.02 -4.74
CA VAL A 51 1.70 -11.24 -4.98
C VAL A 51 1.39 -12.30 -3.92
N LEU A 52 1.47 -11.96 -2.63
CA LEU A 52 1.29 -12.93 -1.54
C LEU A 52 -0.18 -13.29 -1.31
N ILE A 53 -1.11 -12.35 -1.37
CA ILE A 53 -2.50 -12.62 -0.94
C ILE A 53 -3.37 -12.98 -2.14
N VAL A 54 -3.45 -12.10 -3.13
CA VAL A 54 -4.39 -12.28 -4.24
C VAL A 54 -3.90 -13.34 -5.23
N ALA A 55 -2.66 -13.23 -5.72
CA ALA A 55 -2.13 -14.17 -6.71
C ALA A 55 -1.97 -15.59 -6.14
N SER A 56 -1.55 -15.73 -4.88
CA SER A 56 -1.43 -17.05 -4.25
C SER A 56 -2.78 -17.75 -4.08
N ARG A 57 -3.85 -17.00 -3.77
CA ARG A 57 -5.21 -17.52 -3.61
C ARG A 57 -5.86 -17.83 -4.95
N PHE A 58 -5.66 -16.93 -5.91
CA PHE A 58 -6.13 -17.14 -7.27
C PHE A 58 -5.50 -18.40 -7.87
N THR A 59 -4.19 -18.59 -7.73
CA THR A 59 -3.51 -19.81 -8.20
C THR A 59 -3.95 -21.05 -7.44
N SER A 60 -4.12 -21.00 -6.11
CA SER A 60 -4.57 -22.17 -5.35
C SER A 60 -6.00 -22.62 -5.67
N ILE A 61 -6.91 -21.68 -5.96
CA ILE A 61 -8.32 -21.98 -6.25
C ILE A 61 -8.52 -22.34 -7.73
N CYS A 62 -7.95 -21.55 -8.65
CA CYS A 62 -8.20 -21.71 -10.08
C CYS A 62 -7.23 -22.68 -10.77
N PHE A 63 -6.04 -22.90 -10.20
CA PHE A 63 -4.99 -23.72 -10.80
C PHE A 63 -4.32 -24.67 -9.78
N PRO A 64 -5.07 -25.60 -9.17
CA PRO A 64 -4.59 -26.43 -8.06
C PRO A 64 -3.42 -27.37 -8.42
N LEU A 65 -3.16 -27.59 -9.71
CA LEU A 65 -2.13 -28.51 -10.22
C LEU A 65 -0.80 -27.82 -10.57
N THR A 66 -0.63 -26.51 -10.29
CA THR A 66 0.51 -25.74 -10.85
C THR A 66 1.68 -25.45 -9.89
N PHE A 67 2.88 -25.64 -10.45
CA PHE A 67 4.23 -25.02 -10.32
C PHE A 67 4.83 -24.58 -8.96
N TRP A 68 4.05 -24.30 -7.91
CA TRP A 68 4.58 -23.61 -6.72
C TRP A 68 4.59 -24.53 -5.50
N THR A 69 5.77 -25.03 -5.12
CA THR A 69 5.95 -25.60 -3.79
C THR A 69 5.71 -24.52 -2.73
N GLN A 70 5.00 -24.87 -1.65
CA GLN A 70 4.57 -23.90 -0.64
C GLN A 70 5.73 -23.08 -0.05
N SER A 71 6.91 -23.70 0.08
CA SER A 71 8.14 -23.03 0.53
C SER A 71 8.64 -21.97 -0.46
N ASN A 72 8.80 -22.34 -1.74
CA ASN A 72 9.34 -21.42 -2.75
C ASN A 72 8.42 -20.22 -3.00
N ARG A 73 7.09 -20.43 -2.88
CA ARG A 73 6.10 -19.35 -3.05
C ARG A 73 6.28 -18.25 -2.02
N MET A 74 6.40 -18.60 -0.75
CA MET A 74 6.50 -17.61 0.32
C MET A 74 7.81 -16.85 0.20
N THR A 75 8.92 -17.56 -0.07
CA THR A 75 10.25 -16.95 -0.22
C THR A 75 10.33 -16.00 -1.41
N VAL A 76 9.92 -16.43 -2.60
CA VAL A 76 9.95 -15.58 -3.81
C VAL A 76 9.03 -14.38 -3.64
N SER A 77 7.83 -14.59 -3.10
CA SER A 77 6.88 -13.50 -2.91
C SER A 77 7.35 -12.49 -1.86
N ALA A 78 7.96 -12.96 -0.76
CA ALA A 78 8.56 -12.09 0.24
C ALA A 78 9.75 -11.30 -0.34
N PHE A 79 10.59 -11.95 -1.15
CA PHE A 79 11.69 -11.29 -1.86
C PHE A 79 11.17 -10.21 -2.80
N LEU A 80 10.22 -10.52 -3.68
CA LEU A 80 9.62 -9.57 -4.63
C LEU A 80 8.93 -8.38 -3.92
N MET A 81 8.30 -8.64 -2.76
CA MET A 81 7.64 -7.63 -1.94
C MET A 81 8.59 -6.50 -1.51
N PHE A 82 9.87 -6.80 -1.30
CA PHE A 82 10.87 -5.80 -0.90
C PHE A 82 11.79 -5.37 -2.03
N ALA A 83 12.14 -6.28 -2.94
CA ALA A 83 13.03 -5.98 -4.08
C ALA A 83 12.39 -4.97 -5.04
N ILE A 84 11.12 -5.16 -5.43
CA ILE A 84 10.45 -4.28 -6.41
C ILE A 84 10.39 -2.83 -5.89
N PRO A 85 9.92 -2.54 -4.67
CA PRO A 85 9.89 -1.17 -4.15
C PRO A 85 11.27 -0.54 -4.04
N VAL A 86 12.28 -1.28 -3.57
CA VAL A 86 13.64 -0.76 -3.48
C VAL A 86 14.17 -0.40 -4.86
N LEU A 87 14.00 -1.26 -5.87
CA LEU A 87 14.45 -0.97 -7.23
C LEU A 87 13.72 0.24 -7.85
N LEU A 88 12.42 0.39 -7.59
CA LEU A 88 11.64 1.54 -8.07
C LEU A 88 12.04 2.85 -7.37
N CYS A 89 12.40 2.78 -6.09
CA CYS A 89 12.77 3.96 -5.30
C CYS A 89 14.27 4.28 -5.36
N ASN A 90 15.16 3.33 -5.66
CA ASN A 90 16.62 3.55 -5.69
C ASN A 90 17.07 4.37 -6.90
N ASN A 91 16.28 4.39 -7.98
CA ASN A 91 16.52 5.26 -9.13
C ASN A 91 16.17 6.74 -8.85
N GLN A 92 15.69 7.04 -7.64
CA GLN A 92 15.44 8.40 -7.18
C GLN A 92 16.73 8.89 -6.52
N ASP A 93 17.58 9.52 -7.32
CA ASP A 93 18.91 9.95 -6.91
C ASP A 93 18.84 10.83 -5.64
N LEU A 94 19.19 10.24 -4.49
CA LEU A 94 19.21 10.93 -3.19
C LEU A 94 20.28 12.05 -3.15
N SER A 95 21.22 12.03 -4.10
CA SER A 95 22.40 12.88 -4.10
C SER A 95 22.14 14.31 -4.61
N GLY A 96 21.05 14.55 -5.34
CA GLY A 96 20.73 15.87 -5.92
C GLY A 96 19.83 16.77 -5.07
N ALA A 97 19.36 16.30 -3.90
CA ALA A 97 18.41 17.03 -3.07
C ALA A 97 19.12 17.83 -1.96
N SER A 98 19.98 18.79 -2.32
CA SER A 98 20.09 19.99 -1.50
C SER A 98 18.74 20.70 -1.64
N LEU A 99 17.83 20.36 -0.72
CA LEU A 99 16.45 20.84 -0.65
C LEU A 99 16.50 22.33 -0.31
N HIS A 100 16.83 23.16 -1.30
CA HIS A 100 17.12 24.58 -1.13
C HIS A 100 15.81 25.33 -0.79
N SER A 101 15.56 25.38 0.51
CA SER A 101 14.83 26.36 1.33
C SER A 101 13.37 26.69 1.03
N ASP A 102 12.78 26.30 -0.11
CA ASP A 102 11.43 26.72 -0.52
C ASP A 102 10.43 25.56 -0.70
N PHE A 103 10.38 24.66 0.28
CA PHE A 103 9.07 24.11 0.73
C PHE A 103 8.20 25.20 1.38
N ALA A 104 8.76 26.40 1.57
CA ALA A 104 8.08 27.65 1.82
C ALA A 104 7.25 28.02 0.58
N LYS A 105 5.95 27.84 0.53
CA LYS A 105 4.98 28.06 1.59
C LYS A 105 3.84 27.07 1.39
N MET A 106 4.03 25.78 1.65
CA MET A 106 2.93 24.79 1.72
C MET A 106 1.96 24.72 0.50
N TYR A 107 2.41 25.26 -0.65
CA TYR A 107 1.82 25.37 -2.00
C TYR A 107 0.66 26.37 -2.24
N PRO A 108 0.99 27.59 -2.72
CA PRO A 108 0.14 28.21 -3.76
C PRO A 108 0.85 28.57 -5.08
N ASN A 109 2.17 28.42 -5.23
CA ASN A 109 2.85 28.59 -6.53
C ASN A 109 3.90 27.50 -6.76
N ALA A 110 3.44 26.34 -7.24
CA ALA A 110 4.20 25.10 -7.43
C ALA A 110 5.10 25.11 -8.69
N HIS A 111 5.91 26.15 -8.90
CA HIS A 111 6.59 26.30 -10.20
C HIS A 111 7.88 25.49 -10.37
N HIS A 112 8.50 24.98 -9.30
CA HIS A 112 9.71 24.13 -9.38
C HIS A 112 9.56 22.90 -8.49
N ARG A 113 8.62 22.01 -8.82
CA ARG A 113 8.62 20.66 -8.22
C ARG A 113 9.90 19.95 -8.64
N SER A 114 10.61 19.33 -7.70
CA SER A 114 11.66 18.39 -8.07
C SER A 114 11.00 17.23 -8.82
N PHE A 115 11.40 17.05 -10.07
CA PHE A 115 10.93 16.00 -10.98
C PHE A 115 10.85 14.61 -10.29
N ILE A 116 11.77 14.35 -9.36
CA ILE A 116 11.85 13.12 -8.56
C ILE A 116 10.60 12.88 -7.70
N ILE A 117 10.09 13.90 -6.98
CA ILE A 117 8.92 13.73 -6.12
C ILE A 117 7.66 13.44 -6.96
N GLU A 118 7.53 14.15 -8.08
CA GLU A 118 6.42 13.95 -9.00
C GLU A 118 6.47 12.55 -9.63
N LEU A 119 7.63 12.14 -10.11
CA LEU A 119 7.85 10.78 -10.64
C LEU A 119 7.52 9.71 -9.60
N THR A 120 7.91 9.91 -8.33
CA THR A 120 7.58 8.99 -7.24
C THR A 120 6.08 8.84 -7.04
N LYS A 121 5.35 9.96 -7.08
CA LYS A 121 3.88 9.98 -6.95
C LYS A 121 3.20 9.35 -8.15
N VAL A 122 3.73 9.56 -9.37
CA VAL A 122 3.25 8.89 -10.59
C VAL A 122 3.43 7.38 -10.49
N ILE A 123 4.64 6.90 -10.17
CA ILE A 123 4.94 5.47 -10.00
C ILE A 123 4.03 4.85 -8.94
N SER A 124 3.88 5.51 -7.79
CA SER A 124 3.00 5.02 -6.73
C SER A 124 1.53 4.98 -7.17
N SER A 125 1.04 5.99 -7.89
CA SER A 125 -0.34 6.06 -8.36
C SER A 125 -0.61 5.01 -9.44
N LEU A 126 0.33 4.79 -10.35
CA LEU A 126 0.27 3.70 -11.33
C LEU A 126 0.26 2.34 -10.64
N GLY A 127 1.08 2.13 -9.61
CA GLY A 127 1.05 0.92 -8.80
C GLY A 127 -0.32 0.66 -8.15
N TYR A 128 -0.97 1.71 -7.64
CA TYR A 128 -2.33 1.62 -7.10
C TYR A 128 -3.39 1.38 -8.18
N ALA A 129 -3.26 1.96 -9.37
CA ALA A 129 -4.17 1.71 -10.49
C ALA A 129 -4.05 0.27 -11.00
N LEU A 130 -2.82 -0.22 -11.19
CA LEU A 130 -2.53 -1.60 -11.55
C LEU A 130 -3.07 -2.58 -10.50
N PHE A 131 -2.93 -2.25 -9.21
CA PHE A 131 -3.55 -3.01 -8.13
C PHE A 131 -5.06 -3.17 -8.38
N LEU A 132 -5.80 -2.07 -8.60
CA LEU A 132 -7.24 -2.13 -8.82
C LEU A 132 -7.63 -2.98 -10.03
N VAL A 133 -6.94 -2.80 -11.15
CA VAL A 133 -7.21 -3.50 -12.40
C VAL A 133 -6.92 -4.99 -12.31
N ILE A 134 -5.87 -5.39 -11.58
CA ILE A 134 -5.45 -6.80 -11.48
C ILE A 134 -6.20 -7.53 -10.36
N THR A 135 -6.31 -6.94 -9.16
CA THR A 135 -6.83 -7.69 -8.01
C THR A 135 -8.34 -7.91 -8.08
N THR A 136 -9.09 -6.96 -8.65
CA THR A 136 -10.55 -7.07 -8.76
C THR A 136 -10.98 -8.29 -9.56
N PRO A 137 -10.52 -8.51 -10.82
CA PRO A 137 -10.89 -9.69 -11.58
C PRO A 137 -10.35 -10.98 -10.96
N MET A 138 -9.15 -10.98 -10.36
CA MET A 138 -8.62 -12.15 -9.67
C MET A 138 -9.50 -12.57 -8.47
N CYS A 139 -9.91 -11.61 -7.63
CA CYS A 139 -10.81 -11.89 -6.51
C CYS A 139 -12.19 -12.37 -7.00
N ALA A 140 -12.76 -11.73 -8.02
CA ALA A 140 -14.04 -12.16 -8.60
C ALA A 140 -13.97 -13.59 -9.16
N ALA A 141 -12.90 -13.91 -9.90
CA ALA A 141 -12.68 -15.25 -10.44
C ALA A 141 -12.47 -16.29 -9.33
N SER A 142 -11.75 -15.96 -8.25
CA SER A 142 -11.61 -16.85 -7.08
C SER A 142 -12.95 -17.13 -6.40
N VAL A 143 -13.81 -16.11 -6.25
CA VAL A 143 -15.17 -16.29 -5.69
C VAL A 143 -16.01 -17.19 -6.57
N TYR A 144 -16.00 -16.95 -7.88
CA TYR A 144 -16.75 -17.75 -8.84
C TYR A 144 -16.29 -19.23 -8.86
N SER A 145 -14.98 -19.45 -8.95
CA SER A 145 -14.40 -20.80 -8.95
C SER A 145 -14.66 -21.55 -7.64
N LEU A 146 -14.55 -20.87 -6.49
CA LEU A 146 -14.84 -21.49 -5.20
C LEU A 146 -16.33 -21.85 -5.07
N HIS A 147 -17.24 -20.98 -5.52
CA HIS A 147 -18.67 -21.27 -5.53
C HIS A 147 -18.98 -22.51 -6.37
N ARG A 148 -18.37 -22.64 -7.55
CA ARG A 148 -18.51 -23.83 -8.40
C ARG A 148 -17.96 -25.08 -7.71
N ALA A 149 -16.80 -25.01 -7.07
CA ALA A 149 -16.18 -26.14 -6.38
C ALA A 149 -17.01 -26.61 -5.16
N GLN A 150 -17.68 -25.68 -4.47
CA GLN A 150 -18.56 -25.98 -3.33
C GLN A 150 -19.75 -26.87 -3.71
N CYS A 151 -20.21 -26.81 -4.97
CA CYS A 151 -21.28 -27.67 -5.45
C CYS A 151 -20.89 -29.16 -5.52
N PHE A 152 -19.60 -29.48 -5.56
CA PHE A 152 -19.11 -30.83 -5.84
C PHE A 152 -18.41 -31.53 -4.68
N ASN A 153 -18.02 -30.84 -3.60
CA ASN A 153 -17.01 -31.37 -2.67
C ASN A 153 -17.22 -31.10 -1.16
N GLN A 154 -16.48 -31.87 -0.35
CA GLN A 154 -16.53 -31.95 1.12
C GLN A 154 -16.67 -30.59 1.85
N LYS A 155 -17.69 -30.51 2.72
CA LYS A 155 -18.11 -29.29 3.44
C LYS A 155 -17.01 -28.61 4.26
N GLN A 156 -16.01 -29.34 4.75
CA GLN A 156 -15.02 -28.82 5.70
C GLN A 156 -13.90 -28.03 5.03
N LEU A 157 -13.25 -28.59 4.00
CA LEU A 157 -12.19 -27.89 3.23
C LEU A 157 -12.77 -26.64 2.54
N ALA A 158 -13.96 -26.78 1.96
CA ALA A 158 -14.70 -25.68 1.35
C ALA A 158 -14.99 -24.53 2.32
N LYS A 159 -15.30 -24.83 3.59
CA LYS A 159 -15.52 -23.82 4.63
C LYS A 159 -14.24 -23.07 4.98
N GLN A 160 -13.10 -23.78 5.06
CA GLN A 160 -11.81 -23.17 5.34
C GLN A 160 -11.39 -22.22 4.21
N GLU A 161 -11.46 -22.66 2.95
CA GLU A 161 -11.13 -21.80 1.80
C GLU A 161 -12.09 -20.62 1.66
N ARG A 162 -13.38 -20.81 1.99
CA ARG A 162 -14.34 -19.69 2.02
C ARG A 162 -13.95 -18.62 3.04
N ASN A 163 -13.57 -19.02 4.25
CA ASN A 163 -13.16 -18.07 5.29
C ASN A 163 -11.89 -17.29 4.86
N LEU A 164 -10.92 -17.99 4.26
CA LEU A 164 -9.70 -17.38 3.76
C LEU A 164 -9.97 -16.45 2.57
N LEU A 165 -10.90 -16.80 1.69
CA LEU A 165 -11.31 -15.95 0.58
C LEU A 165 -12.05 -14.70 1.07
N ILE A 166 -12.95 -14.82 2.05
CA ILE A 166 -13.61 -13.67 2.68
C ILE A 166 -12.56 -12.74 3.28
N HIS A 167 -11.55 -13.30 3.96
CA HIS A 167 -10.43 -12.52 4.49
C HIS A 167 -9.69 -11.76 3.37
N THR A 168 -9.36 -12.44 2.27
CA THR A 168 -8.73 -11.81 1.11
C THR A 168 -9.60 -10.70 0.51
N VAL A 169 -10.90 -10.94 0.31
CA VAL A 169 -11.82 -9.94 -0.27
C VAL A 169 -11.88 -8.70 0.61
N ILE A 170 -12.13 -8.84 1.91
CA ILE A 170 -12.25 -7.69 2.83
C ILE A 170 -10.94 -6.91 2.89
N THR A 171 -9.79 -7.59 3.01
CA THR A 171 -8.49 -6.92 3.07
C THR A 171 -8.07 -6.27 1.76
N THR A 172 -8.50 -6.83 0.62
CA THR A 172 -8.35 -6.21 -0.71
C THR A 172 -9.24 -4.98 -0.81
N THR A 173 -10.52 -5.05 -0.45
CA THR A 173 -11.45 -3.91 -0.46
C THR A 173 -10.94 -2.74 0.38
N ALA A 174 -10.46 -3.00 1.60
CA ALA A 174 -9.85 -1.96 2.43
C ALA A 174 -8.65 -1.28 1.73
N HIS A 175 -7.85 -2.05 0.99
CA HIS A 175 -6.73 -1.52 0.22
C HIS A 175 -7.17 -0.80 -1.04
N MET A 176 -8.25 -1.23 -1.70
CA MET A 176 -8.85 -0.51 -2.84
C MET A 176 -9.30 0.90 -2.42
N ILE A 177 -9.93 1.03 -1.25
CA ILE A 177 -10.33 2.35 -0.70
C ILE A 177 -9.11 3.24 -0.49
N LYS A 178 -8.01 2.69 0.03
CA LYS A 178 -6.74 3.41 0.16
C LYS A 178 -6.15 3.80 -1.19
N SER A 179 -6.11 2.88 -2.15
CA SER A 179 -5.65 3.14 -3.52
C SER A 179 -6.43 4.28 -4.18
N ALA A 180 -7.76 4.25 -4.08
CA ALA A 180 -8.62 5.30 -4.61
C ALA A 180 -8.35 6.66 -3.95
N GLN A 181 -8.19 6.71 -2.63
CA GLN A 181 -7.82 7.94 -1.92
C GLN A 181 -6.44 8.47 -2.34
N GLN A 182 -5.45 7.59 -2.56
CA GLN A 182 -4.10 8.00 -3.01
C GLN A 182 -4.11 8.55 -4.43
N ILE A 183 -4.87 7.92 -5.34
CA ILE A 183 -5.06 8.42 -6.71
C ILE A 183 -5.79 9.76 -6.69
N PHE A 184 -6.87 9.87 -5.90
CA PHE A 184 -7.59 11.13 -5.72
C PHE A 184 -6.66 12.24 -5.23
N TRP A 185 -5.86 11.97 -4.20
CA TRP A 185 -4.88 12.94 -3.70
C TRP A 185 -3.89 13.36 -4.79
N PHE A 186 -3.36 12.42 -5.57
CA PHE A 186 -2.48 12.74 -6.68
C PHE A 186 -3.15 13.63 -7.75
N VAL A 187 -4.41 13.34 -8.11
CA VAL A 187 -5.18 14.19 -9.03
C VAL A 187 -5.31 15.61 -8.49
N THR A 188 -5.68 15.78 -7.22
CA THR A 188 -5.78 17.12 -6.59
C THR A 188 -4.46 17.88 -6.58
N MET A 189 -3.34 17.17 -6.49
CA MET A 189 -2.00 17.77 -6.58
C MET A 189 -1.67 18.24 -8.00
N ILE A 190 -2.17 17.58 -9.05
CA ILE A 190 -1.96 18.00 -10.45
C ILE A 190 -2.88 19.16 -10.80
N THR A 191 -4.15 19.10 -10.38
CA THR A 191 -5.13 20.16 -10.69
C THR A 191 -4.88 21.47 -9.95
N ASN A 192 -4.01 21.44 -8.91
CA ASN A 192 -3.70 22.59 -8.05
C ASN A 192 -4.96 23.23 -7.42
N ASP A 193 -5.97 22.40 -7.15
CA ASP A 193 -7.23 22.81 -6.54
C ASP A 193 -7.11 22.70 -5.02
N ALA A 194 -6.98 23.85 -4.35
CA ALA A 194 -6.79 23.93 -2.91
C ALA A 194 -7.92 23.29 -2.08
N PRO A 195 -9.23 23.55 -2.32
CA PRO A 195 -10.28 22.90 -1.56
C PRO A 195 -10.33 21.39 -1.76
N LEU A 196 -10.10 20.89 -2.99
CA LEU A 196 -10.03 19.44 -3.22
C LEU A 196 -8.81 18.81 -2.53
N PHE A 197 -7.67 19.48 -2.53
CA PHE A 197 -6.46 19.00 -1.85
C PHE A 197 -6.64 18.91 -0.32
N ASP A 198 -7.28 19.90 0.30
CA ASP A 198 -7.62 19.88 1.73
C ASP A 198 -8.57 18.72 2.05
N LEU A 199 -9.59 18.50 1.21
CA LEU A 199 -10.48 17.35 1.33
C LEU A 199 -9.72 16.02 1.24
N ALA A 200 -8.85 15.85 0.23
CA ALA A 200 -8.05 14.65 0.04
C ALA A 200 -7.15 14.36 1.26
N THR A 201 -6.61 15.42 1.87
CA THR A 201 -5.80 15.35 3.09
C THR A 201 -6.62 14.94 4.30
N LYS A 202 -7.81 15.54 4.49
CA LYS A 202 -8.74 15.16 5.58
C LYS A 202 -9.19 13.71 5.48
N MET A 203 -9.39 13.21 4.26
CA MET A 203 -9.75 11.80 4.02
C MET A 203 -8.61 10.82 4.32
N TYR A 204 -7.35 11.25 4.36
CA TYR A 204 -6.18 10.38 4.43
C TYR A 204 -6.18 9.39 5.61
N ASN A 205 -6.66 9.81 6.78
CA ASN A 205 -6.59 9.00 7.99
C ASN A 205 -7.47 7.76 7.92
N LEU A 206 -8.67 7.87 7.32
CA LEU A 206 -9.64 6.78 7.30
C LEU A 206 -9.14 5.55 6.52
N PRO A 207 -8.72 5.64 5.24
CA PRO A 207 -8.22 4.49 4.50
C PRO A 207 -6.92 3.91 5.07
N ASN A 208 -6.04 4.73 5.64
CA ASN A 208 -4.85 4.23 6.32
C ASN A 208 -5.18 3.46 7.60
N THR A 209 -6.20 3.91 8.34
CA THR A 209 -6.72 3.18 9.51
C THR A 209 -7.31 1.85 9.07
N LEU A 210 -8.16 1.83 8.04
CA LEU A 210 -8.74 0.60 7.50
C LEU A 210 -7.67 -0.40 7.08
N THR A 211 -6.70 0.03 6.28
CA THR A 211 -5.63 -0.88 5.81
C THR A 211 -4.68 -1.35 6.91
N THR A 212 -4.56 -0.60 8.01
CA THR A 212 -3.70 -0.96 9.14
C THR A 212 -4.38 -1.92 10.11
N PHE A 213 -5.65 -1.67 10.45
CA PHE A 213 -6.32 -2.38 11.53
C PHE A 213 -7.29 -3.47 11.05
N VAL A 214 -7.87 -3.37 9.86
CA VAL A 214 -8.79 -4.39 9.35
C VAL A 214 -8.13 -5.77 9.26
N PRO A 215 -6.91 -5.94 8.68
CA PRO A 215 -6.29 -7.26 8.59
C PRO A 215 -6.09 -7.99 9.93
N PRO A 216 -5.46 -7.39 10.98
CA PRO A 216 -5.29 -8.09 12.26
C PRO A 216 -6.63 -8.36 12.97
N LEU A 217 -7.58 -7.40 12.93
CA LEU A 217 -8.91 -7.60 13.53
C LEU A 217 -9.65 -8.76 12.85
N LEU A 218 -9.58 -8.83 11.52
CA LEU A 218 -10.21 -9.89 10.75
C LEU A 218 -9.53 -11.24 10.99
N LEU A 219 -8.21 -11.26 11.14
CA LEU A 219 -7.47 -12.47 11.47
C LEU A 219 -7.89 -13.01 12.84
N ILE A 220 -7.98 -12.17 13.88
CA ILE A 220 -8.47 -12.55 15.20
C ILE A 220 -9.93 -13.02 15.14
N ALA A 221 -10.78 -12.34 14.37
CA ALA A 221 -12.20 -12.68 14.25
C ALA A 221 -12.44 -14.00 13.49
N THR A 222 -11.59 -14.36 12.52
CA THR A 222 -11.82 -15.51 11.61
C THR A 222 -10.94 -16.72 11.89
N SER A 223 -9.77 -16.55 12.53
CA SER A 223 -8.79 -17.62 12.75
C SER A 223 -8.85 -18.14 14.18
N THR A 224 -9.33 -19.38 14.37
CA THR A 224 -9.32 -20.06 15.68
C THR A 224 -7.92 -20.26 16.26
N PRO A 225 -6.88 -20.67 15.48
CA PRO A 225 -5.52 -20.80 16.00
C PRO A 225 -5.01 -19.49 16.61
N VAL A 226 -5.16 -18.37 15.91
CA VAL A 226 -4.70 -17.04 16.36
C VAL A 226 -5.40 -16.56 17.63
N ARG A 227 -6.62 -17.04 17.90
CA ARG A 227 -7.33 -16.74 19.16
C ARG A 227 -6.90 -17.59 20.35
N ARG A 228 -6.22 -18.71 20.11
CA ARG A 228 -5.84 -19.69 21.14
C ARG A 228 -4.36 -19.63 21.51
N GLU A 229 -3.56 -18.89 20.73
CA GLU A 229 -2.22 -18.44 21.11
C GLU A 229 -2.32 -17.30 22.14
#